data_AF-A0A7G8EHJ7-F1
#
_entry.id   AF-A0A7G8EHJ7-F1
#
_cell.length_a   1.000
_cell.length_b   1.000
_cell.length_c   1.000
_cell.angle_alpha   90.00
_cell.angle_beta   90.00
_cell.angle_gamma   90.00
#
_symmetry.space_group_name_H-M   'P 1'
#
loop_
_entity.id
_entity.type
_entity.pdbx_description
1 polymer ?
#
loop_
_entity_poly.entity_id
_entity_poly.type
_entity_poly.pdbx_seq_one_letter_code
_entity_poly.pdbx_strand_id
1 'polypeptide(L)'
;MTQAPSGQNSGQPPGFNGFKVLWSAFIGAGIGLVLAFFLETFIRHTPADLSNNRLTYLYGVVVASAALFGSSIESMRQLQEASPEPEYHHKQRRRRQ
;
A
#
# COMPACT_ATOMS: atom_id res chain seq x y z
N MET A 1 -7.36 12.90 -51.14
CA MET A 1 -8.22 12.67 -49.95
C MET A 1 -7.38 11.96 -48.91
N THR A 2 -6.70 12.70 -48.06
CA THR A 2 -5.88 12.17 -46.95
C THR A 2 -6.80 11.93 -45.75
N GLN A 3 -7.01 10.67 -45.40
CA GLN A 3 -7.66 10.29 -44.15
C GLN A 3 -6.77 10.73 -42.97
N ALA A 4 -7.35 11.50 -42.04
CA ALA A 4 -6.72 11.78 -40.76
C ALA A 4 -6.69 10.50 -39.92
N PRO A 5 -5.59 10.17 -39.24
CA PRO A 5 -5.59 9.07 -38.29
C PRO A 5 -6.41 9.52 -37.07
N SER A 6 -7.52 8.85 -36.81
CA SER A 6 -8.27 8.96 -35.55
C SER A 6 -7.45 8.27 -34.44
N GLY A 7 -6.36 8.90 -34.03
CA GLY A 7 -5.65 8.56 -32.81
C GLY A 7 -6.51 8.97 -31.64
N GLN A 8 -7.24 8.01 -31.05
CA GLN A 8 -7.75 8.17 -29.70
C GLN A 8 -6.55 8.51 -28.81
N ASN A 9 -6.53 9.73 -28.27
CA ASN A 9 -5.57 10.15 -27.25
C ASN A 9 -5.83 9.33 -25.96
N SER A 10 -5.38 8.08 -25.93
CA SER A 10 -5.34 7.24 -24.73
C SER A 10 -4.11 7.58 -23.86
N GLY A 11 -3.73 8.86 -23.83
CA GLY A 11 -2.47 9.36 -23.24
C GLY A 11 -2.67 10.08 -21.90
N GLN A 12 -3.86 10.02 -21.30
CA GLN A 12 -4.08 10.66 -20.01
C GLN A 12 -3.66 9.70 -18.88
N PRO A 13 -2.74 10.10 -17.99
CA PRO A 13 -2.33 9.28 -16.87
C PRO A 13 -3.55 8.90 -16.01
N PRO A 14 -3.59 7.67 -15.47
CA PRO A 14 -4.68 7.25 -14.59
C PRO A 14 -4.73 8.18 -13.38
N GLY A 15 -5.93 8.73 -13.09
CA GLY A 15 -6.15 9.60 -11.95
C GLY A 15 -6.00 8.88 -10.61
N PHE A 16 -5.81 9.65 -9.53
CA PHE A 16 -5.71 9.12 -8.18
C PHE A 16 -7.01 8.41 -7.75
N ASN A 17 -6.87 7.17 -7.29
CA ASN A 17 -7.95 6.32 -6.82
C ASN A 17 -7.80 6.08 -5.30
N GLY A 18 -8.51 6.89 -4.51
CA GLY A 18 -8.55 6.79 -3.06
C GLY A 18 -9.16 5.49 -2.53
N PHE A 19 -10.04 4.83 -3.28
CA PHE A 19 -10.62 3.56 -2.88
C PHE A 19 -9.57 2.43 -2.90
N LYS A 20 -8.67 2.42 -3.89
CA LYS A 20 -7.53 1.50 -3.91
C LYS A 20 -6.58 1.74 -2.72
N VAL A 21 -6.32 3.00 -2.37
CA VAL A 21 -5.51 3.35 -1.21
C VAL A 21 -6.17 2.86 0.08
N LEU A 22 -7.49 3.08 0.25
CA LEU A 22 -8.23 2.58 1.40
C LEU A 22 -8.17 1.04 1.48
N TRP A 23 -8.36 0.34 0.36
CA TRP A 23 -8.27 -1.11 0.32
C TRP A 23 -6.87 -1.62 0.69
N SER A 24 -5.82 -0.94 0.24
CA SER A 24 -4.45 -1.26 0.62
C SER A 24 -4.18 -1.03 2.11
N ALA A 25 -4.85 -0.06 2.74
CA ALA A 25 -4.79 0.15 4.18
C ALA A 25 -5.42 -1.03 4.94
N PHE A 26 -6.55 -1.56 4.46
CA PHE A 26 -7.18 -2.75 5.06
C PHE A 26 -6.31 -3.99 4.92
N ILE A 27 -5.66 -4.19 3.76
CA ILE A 27 -4.70 -5.28 3.58
C ILE A 27 -3.52 -5.12 4.55
N GLY A 28 -2.97 -3.91 4.66
CA GLY A 28 -1.91 -3.59 5.60
C GLY A 28 -2.31 -3.85 7.05
N ALA A 29 -3.51 -3.45 7.46
CA ALA A 29 -4.06 -3.73 8.78
C ALA A 29 -4.19 -5.24 9.05
N GLY A 30 -4.64 -6.01 8.06
CA GLY A 30 -4.71 -7.48 8.15
C GLY A 30 -3.34 -8.11 8.40
N ILE A 31 -2.30 -7.64 7.70
CA ILE A 31 -0.91 -8.06 7.97
C ILE A 31 -0.48 -7.65 9.38
N GLY A 32 -0.81 -6.42 9.79
CA GLY A 32 -0.55 -5.93 11.14
C GLY A 32 -1.18 -6.79 12.24
N LEU A 33 -2.40 -7.30 12.02
CA LEU A 33 -3.05 -8.24 12.95
C LEU A 33 -2.30 -9.55 13.05
N VAL A 34 -1.86 -10.12 11.92
CA VAL A 34 -1.03 -11.34 11.92
C VAL A 34 0.27 -11.11 12.71
N LEU A 35 0.92 -9.97 12.53
CA LEU A 35 2.12 -9.59 13.28
C LEU A 35 1.83 -9.39 14.78
N ALA A 36 0.68 -8.80 15.13
CA ALA A 36 0.27 -8.63 16.52
C ALA A 36 0.04 -9.98 17.21
N PHE A 37 -0.64 -10.93 16.56
CA PHE A 37 -0.79 -12.30 17.07
C PHE A 37 0.54 -13.03 17.24
N PHE A 38 1.46 -12.83 16.29
CA PHE A 38 2.82 -13.35 16.40
C PHE A 38 3.53 -12.77 17.63
N LEU A 39 3.52 -11.44 17.80
CA LEU A 39 4.08 -10.77 18.99
C LEU A 39 3.45 -11.25 20.29
N GLU A 40 2.14 -11.41 20.32
CA GLU A 40 1.41 -11.94 21.47
C GLU A 40 1.92 -13.33 21.87
N THR A 41 2.21 -14.18 20.89
CA THR A 41 2.76 -15.52 21.12
C THR A 41 4.13 -15.46 21.80
N PHE A 42 5.03 -14.56 21.35
CA PHE A 42 6.33 -14.38 22.03
C PHE A 42 6.19 -13.83 23.43
N ILE A 43 5.35 -12.81 23.60
CA ILE A 43 5.18 -12.13 24.88
C ILE A 43 4.61 -13.10 25.91
N ARG A 44 3.65 -13.95 25.54
CA ARG A 44 3.09 -14.99 26.41
C ARG A 44 4.12 -16.04 26.87
N HIS A 45 5.22 -16.20 26.13
CA HIS A 45 6.31 -17.13 26.46
C HIS A 45 7.55 -16.43 27.02
N THR A 46 7.51 -15.11 27.17
CA THR A 46 8.59 -14.32 27.76
C THR A 46 8.17 -13.86 29.16
N PRO A 47 9.03 -13.95 30.19
CA PRO A 47 8.70 -13.56 31.56
C PRO A 47 8.64 -12.02 31.77
N ALA A 48 8.14 -11.28 30.78
CA ALA A 48 8.01 -9.83 30.84
C ALA A 48 6.66 -9.45 31.46
N ASP A 49 6.68 -8.82 32.63
CA ASP A 49 5.47 -8.32 33.29
C ASP A 49 5.07 -6.98 32.65
N LEU A 50 4.14 -7.06 31.69
CA LEU A 50 3.62 -5.93 30.93
C LEU A 50 2.15 -5.73 31.28
N SER A 51 1.77 -4.50 31.64
CA SER A 51 0.36 -4.20 31.90
C SER A 51 -0.48 -4.34 30.62
N ASN A 52 -1.71 -4.87 30.77
CA ASN A 52 -2.63 -5.11 29.64
C ASN A 52 -2.82 -3.89 28.74
N ASN A 53 -2.91 -2.67 29.31
CA ASN A 53 -3.04 -1.45 28.51
C ASN A 53 -1.84 -1.23 27.58
N ARG A 54 -0.61 -1.48 28.05
CA ARG A 54 0.59 -1.32 27.21
C ARG A 54 0.61 -2.32 26.06
N LEU A 55 0.16 -3.55 26.30
CA LEU A 55 0.04 -4.56 25.26
C LEU A 55 -1.00 -4.15 24.21
N THR A 56 -2.16 -3.65 24.64
CA THR A 56 -3.18 -3.14 23.73
C THR A 56 -2.66 -1.98 22.89
N TYR A 57 -1.93 -1.03 23.48
CA TYR A 57 -1.31 0.06 22.73
C TYR A 57 -0.25 -0.45 21.75
N LEU A 58 0.60 -1.37 22.17
CA LEU A 58 1.62 -1.98 21.31
C LEU A 58 0.98 -2.61 20.08
N TYR A 59 -0.02 -3.48 20.28
CA TYR A 59 -0.71 -4.13 19.16
C TYR A 59 -1.46 -3.13 18.28
N GLY A 60 -2.12 -2.12 18.89
CA GLY A 60 -2.78 -1.05 18.17
C GLY A 60 -1.83 -0.26 17.27
N VAL A 61 -0.65 0.09 17.78
CA VAL A 61 0.39 0.79 17.01
C VAL A 61 0.92 -0.07 15.88
N VAL A 62 1.15 -1.37 16.10
CA VAL A 62 1.60 -2.30 15.06
C VAL A 62 0.59 -2.36 13.92
N VAL A 63 -0.69 -2.55 14.23
CA VAL A 63 -1.77 -2.62 13.23
C VAL A 63 -1.91 -1.30 12.48
N ALA A 64 -1.94 -0.17 13.19
CA ALA A 64 -2.05 1.15 12.58
C ALA A 64 -0.86 1.46 11.67
N SER A 65 0.36 1.13 12.09
CA SER A 65 1.58 1.34 11.29
C SER A 65 1.56 0.51 10.01
N ALA A 66 1.13 -0.75 10.09
CA ALA A 66 1.02 -1.62 8.91
C ALA A 66 -0.05 -1.12 7.93
N ALA A 67 -1.18 -0.62 8.42
CA ALA A 67 -2.23 0.00 7.59
C ALA A 67 -1.72 1.27 6.88
N LEU A 68 -1.06 2.16 7.61
CA LEU A 68 -0.44 3.36 7.07
C LEU A 68 0.62 3.02 6.02
N PHE A 69 1.45 2.01 6.28
CA PHE A 69 2.46 1.54 5.34
C PHE A 69 1.82 1.02 4.03
N GLY A 70 0.78 0.20 4.13
CA GLY A 70 0.02 -0.28 2.96
C GLY A 70 -0.55 0.87 2.11
N SER A 71 -1.21 1.82 2.76
CA SER A 71 -1.75 3.01 2.10
C SER A 71 -0.68 3.89 1.45
N SER A 72 0.49 4.00 2.07
CA SER A 72 1.61 4.80 1.56
C SER A 72 2.19 4.19 0.29
N ILE A 73 2.35 2.85 0.24
CA ILE A 73 2.82 2.14 -0.95
C ILE A 73 1.87 2.35 -2.12
N GLU A 74 0.56 2.17 -1.93
CA GLU A 74 -0.41 2.31 -3.02
C GLU A 74 -0.54 3.76 -3.47
N SER A 75 -0.51 4.72 -2.54
CA SER A 75 -0.47 6.15 -2.88
C SER A 75 0.76 6.48 -3.73
N MET A 76 1.93 5.98 -3.33
CA MET A 76 3.17 6.20 -4.07
C MET A 76 3.13 5.50 -5.44
N ARG A 77 2.55 4.30 -5.54
CA ARG A 77 2.36 3.58 -6.81
C ARG A 77 1.51 4.40 -7.78
N GLN A 78 0.41 4.98 -7.30
CA GLN A 78 -0.46 5.80 -8.14
C GLN A 78 0.21 7.12 -8.55
N LEU A 79 0.96 7.76 -7.65
CA LEU A 79 1.73 8.98 -7.98
C LEU A 79 2.82 8.69 -9.02
N GLN A 80 3.50 7.54 -8.91
CA GLN A 80 4.49 7.11 -9.90
C GLN A 80 3.83 6.79 -11.25
N GLU A 81 2.64 6.19 -11.26
CA GLU A 81 1.87 5.90 -12.48
C GLU A 81 1.32 7.15 -13.15
N ALA A 82 1.00 8.18 -12.38
CA ALA A 82 0.50 9.46 -12.87
C ALA A 82 1.62 10.45 -13.25
N SER A 83 2.89 10.14 -12.92
CA SER A 83 4.02 11.02 -13.22
C SER A 83 4.23 11.14 -14.73
N PRO A 84 4.44 12.35 -15.27
CA PRO A 84 4.72 12.57 -16.70
C PRO A 84 6.16 12.20 -17.10
N GLU A 85 7.03 11.95 -16.13
CA GLU A 85 8.45 11.68 -16.36
C GLU A 85 8.66 10.25 -16.92
N PRO A 86 9.34 10.11 -18.08
CA PRO A 86 9.46 8.84 -18.79
C PRO A 86 10.16 7.75 -17.96
N GLU A 87 11.05 8.11 -17.04
CA GLU A 87 11.77 7.19 -16.16
C GLU A 87 10.83 6.32 -15.31
N TYR A 88 9.68 6.88 -14.87
CA TYR A 88 8.70 6.15 -14.06
C TYR A 88 7.84 5.19 -14.90
N HIS A 89 7.75 5.40 -16.22
CA HIS A 89 7.01 4.53 -17.14
C HIS A 89 7.79 3.29 -17.60
N HIS A 90 9.12 3.24 -17.40
CA HIS A 90 9.96 2.12 -17.89
C HIS A 90 9.69 0.80 -17.18
N LYS A 91 9.21 0.83 -15.92
CA LYS A 91 8.95 -0.38 -15.13
C LYS A 91 7.72 -1.17 -15.62
N GLN A 92 6.76 -0.50 -16.26
CA GLN A 92 5.51 -1.12 -16.71
C GLN A 92 5.67 -1.84 -18.06
N ARG A 93 6.58 -1.39 -18.93
CA ARG A 93 6.90 -2.07 -20.20
C ARG A 93 7.62 -3.41 -19.98
N ARG A 94 8.47 -3.53 -18.95
CA ARG A 94 9.25 -4.75 -18.68
C ARG A 94 8.46 -5.91 -18.07
N ARG A 95 7.22 -5.67 -17.61
CA ARG A 95 6.29 -6.73 -17.11
C ARG A 95 5.38 -7.31 -18.20
N ARG A 96 5.43 -6.76 -19.42
CA ARG A 96 4.59 -7.19 -20.57
C ARG A 96 5.39 -7.85 -21.70
N GLN A 97 6.69 -8.06 -21.49
CA GLN A 97 7.55 -8.91 -22.33
C GLN A 97 7.85 -10.19 -21.55
#